data_AF-A0A938QXV3-F1
#
_entry.id   AF-A0A938QXV3-F1
#
_cell.length_a   1.000
_cell.length_b   1.000
_cell.length_c   1.000
_cell.angle_alpha   90.00
_cell.angle_beta   90.00
_cell.angle_gamma   90.00
#
_symmetry.space_group_name_H-M   'P 1'
#
loop_
_entity.id
_entity.type
_entity.pdbx_description
1 polymer ?
#
loop_
_entity_poly.entity_id
_entity_poly.type
_entity_poly.pdbx_seq_one_letter_code
_entity_poly.pdbx_strand_id
1 'polypeptide(L)'
;MSRGPPLPVVPSASVSASVSAASSASSVAHEPGPVERALADLWRVERERFWRLANLGTILRLRRRFALQTLRAADLTVVVPRGQVPDCEACVDLCCTGPHAVVSLRLRDVAALVDRGLTAHLTFDRPPPPPSSSWARREAEGAVFARAFPVLTRDATGTCRFLTEQRLCGAWPSWPLSCARYPYALDLQSRVVFYAKGCQSTRQATYDEAPARVRALVDAVVESYNARVRDVVLLAVARPRLRELGLLEWVREDQLGF
;
A
#
# COMPACT_ATOMS: atom_id res chain seq x y z
N MET A 1 52.16 -24.57 29.34
CA MET A 1 50.90 -23.82 29.31
C MET A 1 51.24 -22.32 29.37
N SER A 2 51.43 -21.69 28.21
CA SER A 2 51.83 -20.28 28.11
C SER A 2 50.61 -19.37 28.15
N ARG A 3 50.57 -18.44 29.10
CA ARG A 3 49.58 -17.36 29.17
C ARG A 3 49.97 -16.31 28.13
N GLY A 4 49.12 -16.12 27.12
CA GLY A 4 49.28 -15.06 26.13
C GLY A 4 49.08 -13.66 26.73
N PRO A 5 49.66 -12.62 26.11
CA PRO A 5 49.58 -11.26 26.62
C PRO A 5 48.16 -10.69 26.52
N PRO A 6 47.76 -9.79 27.44
CA PRO A 6 46.45 -9.16 27.40
C PRO A 6 46.32 -8.22 26.20
N LEU A 7 45.15 -8.22 25.57
CA LEU A 7 44.79 -7.32 24.47
C LEU A 7 44.59 -5.88 24.99
N PRO A 8 44.92 -4.86 24.18
CA PRO A 8 44.70 -3.47 24.54
C PRO A 8 43.22 -3.12 24.56
N VAL A 9 42.80 -2.46 25.65
CA VAL A 9 41.47 -1.88 25.82
C VAL A 9 41.38 -0.62 24.96
N VAL A 10 40.53 -0.64 23.94
CA VAL A 10 40.22 0.52 23.10
C VAL A 10 39.17 1.37 23.85
N PRO A 11 39.39 2.69 24.04
CA PRO A 11 38.40 3.55 24.67
C PRO A 11 37.19 3.75 23.75
N SER A 12 36.01 3.42 24.26
CA SER A 12 34.72 3.74 23.62
C SER A 12 34.52 5.25 23.58
N ALA A 13 34.71 5.85 22.41
CA ALA A 13 34.33 7.24 22.16
C ALA A 13 32.79 7.33 22.13
N SER A 14 32.22 7.87 23.20
CA SER A 14 30.83 8.27 23.29
C SER A 14 30.57 9.52 22.44
N VAL A 15 30.27 9.32 21.16
CA VAL A 15 29.77 10.38 20.29
C VAL A 15 28.29 10.60 20.60
N SER A 16 28.02 11.46 21.57
CA SER A 16 26.69 12.04 21.79
C SER A 16 26.41 13.06 20.70
N ALA A 17 25.96 12.59 19.53
CA ALA A 17 25.38 13.45 18.51
C ALA A 17 23.91 13.72 18.88
N SER A 18 23.67 14.82 19.58
CA SER A 18 22.36 15.41 19.80
C SER A 18 21.81 15.99 18.50
N VAL A 19 21.24 15.12 17.65
CA VAL A 19 20.43 15.54 16.50
C VAL A 19 19.02 15.88 16.98
N SER A 20 18.90 17.04 17.63
CA SER A 20 17.61 17.68 17.91
C SER A 20 17.29 18.63 16.77
N ALA A 21 16.80 18.07 15.66
CA ALA A 21 16.11 18.83 14.63
C ALA A 21 14.72 18.21 14.48
N ALA A 22 13.76 18.73 15.25
CA ALA A 22 12.35 18.54 15.01
C ALA A 22 12.00 19.21 13.67
N SER A 23 12.23 18.49 12.57
CA SER A 23 11.67 18.83 11.28
C SER A 23 10.18 18.54 11.35
N SER A 24 9.41 19.59 11.68
CA SER A 24 8.00 19.71 11.37
C SER A 24 7.84 19.61 9.86
N ALA A 25 7.86 18.39 9.33
CA ALA A 25 7.60 18.12 7.94
C ALA A 25 6.15 18.52 7.65
N SER A 26 5.96 19.78 7.23
CA SER A 26 4.75 20.20 6.52
C SER A 26 4.55 19.20 5.39
N SER A 27 3.63 18.26 5.59
CA SER A 27 3.27 17.27 4.60
C SER A 27 2.71 18.04 3.40
N VAL A 28 3.52 18.19 2.35
CA VAL A 28 3.07 18.79 1.09
C VAL A 28 1.88 17.94 0.63
N ALA A 29 0.69 18.54 0.64
CA ALA A 29 -0.51 17.86 0.21
C ALA A 29 -0.33 17.45 -1.25
N HIS A 30 -0.56 16.17 -1.55
CA HIS A 30 -0.56 15.66 -2.92
C HIS A 30 -1.69 16.33 -3.71
N GLU A 31 -1.33 17.12 -4.72
CA GLU A 31 -2.30 17.67 -5.67
C GLU A 31 -2.58 16.62 -6.77
N PRO A 32 -3.83 16.17 -6.93
CA PRO A 32 -4.16 15.14 -7.91
C PRO A 32 -4.04 15.69 -9.34
N GLY A 33 -3.41 14.91 -10.21
CA GLY A 33 -3.23 15.23 -11.63
C GLY A 33 -4.54 15.13 -12.42
N PRO A 34 -4.50 15.42 -13.74
CA PRO A 34 -5.69 15.39 -14.59
C PRO A 34 -6.36 14.01 -14.68
N VAL A 35 -5.60 12.92 -14.85
CA VAL A 35 -6.15 11.56 -14.95
C VAL A 35 -6.69 11.10 -13.59
N GLU A 36 -6.00 11.38 -12.49
CA GLU A 36 -6.49 11.05 -11.14
C GLU A 36 -7.80 11.80 -10.82
N ARG A 37 -7.90 13.09 -11.17
CA ARG A 37 -9.14 13.86 -11.03
C ARG A 37 -10.26 13.31 -11.91
N ALA A 38 -9.98 13.00 -13.17
CA ALA A 38 -10.96 12.43 -14.09
C ALA A 38 -11.47 11.05 -13.60
N LEU A 39 -10.60 10.23 -13.03
CA LEU A 39 -10.98 8.97 -12.40
C LEU A 39 -11.88 9.19 -11.17
N ALA A 40 -11.57 10.17 -10.32
CA ALA A 40 -12.39 10.52 -9.17
C ALA A 40 -13.79 11.03 -9.59
N ASP A 41 -13.85 11.84 -10.64
CA ASP A 41 -15.11 12.33 -11.22
C ASP A 41 -15.92 11.19 -11.84
N LEU A 42 -15.26 10.29 -12.57
CA LEU A 42 -15.88 9.09 -13.11
C LEU A 42 -16.50 8.23 -12.01
N TRP A 43 -15.79 8.02 -10.90
CA TRP A 43 -16.33 7.31 -9.75
C TRP A 43 -17.56 7.98 -9.17
N ARG A 44 -17.56 9.31 -9.01
CA ARG A 44 -18.71 10.06 -8.48
C ARG A 44 -19.96 9.82 -9.32
N VAL A 45 -19.84 9.91 -10.64
CA VAL A 45 -20.95 9.71 -11.58
C VAL A 45 -21.41 8.25 -11.62
N GLU A 46 -20.47 7.32 -11.74
CA GLU A 46 -20.78 5.91 -11.95
C GLU A 46 -21.25 5.20 -10.67
N ARG A 47 -20.82 5.66 -9.48
CA ARG A 47 -21.33 5.15 -8.20
C ARG A 47 -22.85 5.31 -8.08
N GLU A 48 -23.39 6.46 -8.48
CA GLU A 48 -24.84 6.72 -8.42
C GLU A 48 -25.60 5.87 -9.44
N ARG A 49 -25.03 5.69 -10.64
CA ARG A 49 -25.61 4.85 -11.69
C ARG A 49 -25.60 3.38 -11.31
N PHE A 50 -24.52 2.92 -10.67
CA PHE A 50 -24.33 1.53 -10.27
C PHE A 50 -25.46 1.01 -9.37
N TRP A 51 -26.00 1.86 -8.48
CA TRP A 51 -27.08 1.47 -7.57
C TRP A 51 -28.49 1.55 -8.15
N ARG A 52 -28.64 1.90 -9.44
CA ARG A 52 -29.94 1.91 -10.11
C ARG A 52 -30.42 0.48 -10.43
N LEU A 53 -31.73 0.27 -10.46
CA LEU A 53 -32.35 -1.03 -10.75
C LEU A 53 -31.90 -1.63 -12.09
N ALA A 54 -31.59 -0.80 -13.09
CA ALA A 54 -31.05 -1.23 -14.38
C ALA A 54 -29.74 -2.03 -14.25
N ASN A 55 -28.99 -1.84 -13.16
CA ASN A 55 -27.72 -2.53 -12.89
C ASN A 55 -27.85 -3.68 -11.89
N LEU A 56 -29.07 -4.07 -11.48
CA LEU A 56 -29.28 -5.09 -10.45
C LEU A 56 -28.60 -6.43 -10.77
N GLY A 57 -28.65 -6.87 -12.03
CA GLY A 57 -27.96 -8.09 -12.48
C GLY A 57 -26.45 -8.00 -12.29
N THR A 58 -25.85 -6.88 -12.71
CA THR A 58 -24.42 -6.61 -12.50
C THR A 58 -24.07 -6.56 -11.02
N ILE A 59 -24.88 -5.88 -10.19
CA ILE A 59 -24.67 -5.80 -8.73
C ILE A 59 -24.69 -7.19 -8.11
N LEU A 60 -25.69 -8.02 -8.43
CA LEU A 60 -25.81 -9.38 -7.88
C LEU A 60 -24.64 -10.25 -8.32
N ARG A 61 -24.24 -10.18 -9.60
CA ARG A 61 -23.06 -10.90 -10.11
C ARG A 61 -21.79 -10.49 -9.36
N LEU A 62 -21.57 -9.20 -9.18
CA LEU A 62 -20.39 -8.69 -8.48
C LEU A 62 -20.41 -9.05 -6.99
N ARG A 63 -21.55 -8.96 -6.30
CA ARG A 63 -21.69 -9.33 -4.88
C ARG A 63 -21.42 -10.81 -4.62
N ARG A 64 -21.73 -11.68 -5.58
CA ARG A 64 -21.42 -13.13 -5.49
C ARG A 64 -19.93 -13.41 -5.57
N ARG A 65 -19.15 -12.54 -6.24
CA ARG A 65 -17.72 -12.77 -6.52
C ARG A 65 -16.78 -11.90 -5.68
N PHE A 66 -17.25 -10.76 -5.21
CA PHE A 66 -16.44 -9.75 -4.54
C PHE A 66 -17.15 -9.18 -3.31
N ALA A 67 -16.37 -8.90 -2.26
CA ALA A 67 -16.82 -8.11 -1.12
C ALA A 67 -16.93 -6.63 -1.53
N LEU A 68 -18.16 -6.18 -1.86
CA LEU A 68 -18.42 -4.80 -2.27
C LEU A 68 -18.76 -3.86 -1.10
N GLN A 69 -18.77 -4.36 0.14
CA GLN A 69 -19.04 -3.54 1.30
C GLN A 69 -17.85 -2.60 1.52
N THR A 70 -18.09 -1.29 1.54
CA THR A 70 -17.10 -0.30 1.97
C THR A 70 -16.90 -0.36 3.47
N LEU A 71 -15.67 -0.17 3.93
CA LEU A 71 -15.32 -0.13 5.35
C LEU A 71 -15.25 1.31 5.86
N ARG A 72 -15.53 1.48 7.15
CA ARG A 72 -15.22 2.69 7.91
C ARG A 72 -14.20 2.32 8.98
N ALA A 73 -13.32 3.26 9.34
CA ALA A 73 -12.32 3.02 10.39
C ALA A 73 -12.96 2.63 11.73
N ALA A 74 -14.13 3.21 12.05
CA ALA A 74 -14.90 2.90 13.26
C ALA A 74 -15.42 1.45 13.32
N ASP A 75 -15.48 0.74 12.19
CA ASP A 75 -15.96 -0.64 12.12
C ASP A 75 -14.84 -1.68 12.30
N LEU A 76 -13.60 -1.22 12.55
CA LEU A 76 -12.40 -2.06 12.60
C LEU A 76 -11.82 -2.13 14.01
N THR A 77 -11.34 -3.31 14.37
CA THR A 77 -10.53 -3.48 15.58
C THR A 77 -9.07 -3.30 15.21
N VAL A 78 -8.38 -2.37 15.87
CA VAL A 78 -6.96 -2.11 15.62
C VAL A 78 -6.14 -2.87 16.65
N VAL A 79 -5.47 -3.94 16.21
CA VAL A 79 -4.55 -4.73 17.03
C VAL A 79 -3.13 -4.25 16.71
N VAL A 80 -2.69 -3.25 17.45
CA VAL A 80 -1.29 -2.82 17.48
C VAL A 80 -0.65 -3.42 18.72
N PRO A 81 0.58 -3.96 18.64
CA PRO A 81 1.30 -4.36 19.85
C PRO A 81 1.28 -3.22 20.88
N ARG A 82 0.93 -3.51 22.14
CA ARG A 82 0.82 -2.49 23.18
C ARG A 82 2.13 -1.72 23.28
N GLY A 83 2.05 -0.38 23.22
CA GLY A 83 3.24 0.44 23.23
C GLY A 83 4.07 0.29 21.96
N GLN A 84 3.46 0.21 20.78
CA GLN A 84 4.21 0.26 19.53
C GLN A 84 3.48 1.15 18.53
N VAL A 85 4.11 2.23 18.10
CA VAL A 85 3.70 3.00 16.93
C VAL A 85 4.81 2.90 15.88
N PRO A 86 4.46 2.84 14.59
CA PRO A 86 5.47 2.79 13.54
C PRO A 86 6.25 4.10 13.51
N ASP A 87 7.56 4.00 13.67
CA ASP A 87 8.47 5.11 13.47
C ASP A 87 8.94 5.09 12.02
N CYS A 88 8.07 5.55 11.10
CA CYS A 88 8.39 5.55 9.67
C CYS A 88 9.48 6.56 9.31
N GLU A 89 9.85 7.48 10.21
CA GLU A 89 10.96 8.43 10.00
C GLU A 89 12.31 7.77 10.28
N ALA A 90 12.38 6.90 11.30
CA ALA A 90 13.55 6.09 11.60
C ALA A 90 13.54 4.70 10.95
N CYS A 91 12.52 4.37 10.13
CA CYS A 91 12.34 3.02 9.60
C CYS A 91 13.37 2.70 8.52
N VAL A 92 14.36 1.88 8.88
CA VAL A 92 15.31 1.29 7.95
C VAL A 92 14.72 0.14 7.13
N ASP A 93 13.64 -0.48 7.63
CA ASP A 93 12.90 -1.57 6.98
C ASP A 93 11.79 -1.02 6.08
N LEU A 94 12.00 -1.11 4.78
CA LEU A 94 11.10 -0.49 3.83
C LEU A 94 10.10 -1.53 3.34
N CYS A 95 8.83 -1.13 3.26
CA CYS A 95 7.70 -1.94 2.77
C CYS A 95 7.96 -2.61 1.40
N CYS A 96 8.94 -2.11 0.65
CA CYS A 96 9.25 -2.44 -0.72
C CYS A 96 10.65 -3.06 -0.90
N THR A 97 11.28 -3.52 0.18
CA THR A 97 12.57 -4.24 0.15
C THR A 97 12.40 -5.73 0.41
N GLY A 98 13.25 -6.54 -0.24
CA GLY A 98 13.31 -7.99 -0.06
C GLY A 98 12.77 -8.78 -1.26
N PRO A 99 13.22 -10.04 -1.45
CA PRO A 99 13.07 -10.80 -2.70
C PRO A 99 11.62 -11.07 -3.12
N HIS A 100 10.68 -11.05 -2.17
CA HIS A 100 9.25 -11.28 -2.40
C HIS A 100 8.38 -10.06 -2.07
N ALA A 101 8.96 -8.87 -1.94
CA ALA A 101 8.19 -7.65 -1.73
C ALA A 101 7.50 -7.24 -3.04
N VAL A 102 6.21 -6.92 -2.94
CA VAL A 102 5.38 -6.52 -4.10
C VAL A 102 4.54 -5.31 -3.71
N VAL A 103 4.70 -4.22 -4.45
CA VAL A 103 3.84 -3.04 -4.35
C VAL A 103 2.77 -3.15 -5.43
N SER A 104 1.61 -3.70 -5.05
CA SER A 104 0.47 -3.83 -5.96
C SER A 104 -0.25 -2.51 -6.13
N LEU A 105 -0.59 -2.18 -7.37
CA LEU A 105 -1.22 -0.91 -7.72
C LEU A 105 -2.73 -1.05 -7.89
N ARG A 106 -3.43 0.07 -7.71
CA ARG A 106 -4.85 0.28 -7.97
C ARG A 106 -5.05 1.23 -9.14
N LEU A 107 -6.29 1.39 -9.63
CA LEU A 107 -6.55 2.35 -10.72
C LEU A 107 -6.11 3.77 -10.35
N ARG A 108 -6.34 4.17 -9.09
CA ARG A 108 -5.89 5.47 -8.58
C ARG A 108 -4.36 5.60 -8.60
N ASP A 109 -3.64 4.56 -8.18
CA ASP A 109 -2.18 4.60 -8.16
C ASP A 109 -1.62 4.68 -9.60
N VAL A 110 -2.21 3.90 -10.53
CA VAL A 110 -1.85 3.95 -11.95
C VAL A 110 -2.14 5.33 -12.53
N ALA A 111 -3.31 5.92 -12.26
CA ALA A 111 -3.65 7.27 -12.71
C ALA A 111 -2.65 8.31 -12.20
N ALA A 112 -2.29 8.27 -10.93
CA ALA A 112 -1.30 9.18 -10.34
C ALA A 112 0.11 9.02 -10.95
N LEU A 113 0.49 7.81 -11.38
CA LEU A 113 1.77 7.53 -12.05
C LEU A 113 1.73 7.94 -13.53
N VAL A 114 0.60 7.78 -14.21
CA VAL A 114 0.38 8.27 -15.58
C VAL A 114 0.49 9.79 -15.62
N ASP A 115 -0.17 10.49 -14.70
CA ASP A 115 -0.12 11.96 -14.58
C ASP A 115 1.31 12.50 -14.41
N ARG A 116 2.22 11.67 -13.91
CA ARG A 116 3.63 12.03 -13.65
C ARG A 116 4.61 11.52 -14.71
N GLY A 117 4.12 10.82 -15.74
CA GLY A 117 5.00 10.18 -16.72
C GLY A 117 5.87 9.06 -16.12
N LEU A 118 5.43 8.43 -15.03
CA LEU A 118 6.18 7.39 -14.31
C LEU A 118 5.75 5.96 -14.70
N THR A 119 5.07 5.80 -15.84
CA THR A 119 4.55 4.50 -16.32
C THR A 119 5.64 3.49 -16.66
N ALA A 120 6.86 3.94 -16.96
CA ALA A 120 8.03 3.08 -17.17
C ALA A 120 8.38 2.23 -15.93
N HIS A 121 7.86 2.59 -14.76
CA HIS A 121 8.04 1.84 -13.52
C HIS A 121 6.93 0.82 -13.25
N LEU A 122 5.98 0.64 -14.16
CA LEU A 122 4.89 -0.33 -14.06
C LEU A 122 5.28 -1.63 -14.74
N THR A 123 4.99 -2.75 -14.10
CA THR A 123 5.12 -4.07 -14.73
C THR A 123 4.02 -5.01 -14.24
N PHE A 124 3.71 -6.02 -15.02
CA PHE A 124 2.90 -7.15 -14.56
C PHE A 124 3.75 -8.33 -14.08
N ASP A 125 5.08 -8.21 -14.16
CA ASP A 125 6.01 -9.23 -13.69
C ASP A 125 6.06 -9.20 -12.17
N ARG A 126 5.50 -10.26 -11.58
CA ARG A 126 5.47 -10.43 -10.13
C ARG A 126 6.48 -11.49 -9.72
N PRO A 127 7.27 -11.26 -8.67
CA PRO A 127 8.08 -12.33 -8.09
C PRO A 127 7.15 -13.47 -7.63
N PRO A 128 7.57 -14.73 -7.77
CA PRO A 128 6.82 -15.83 -7.21
C PRO A 128 6.73 -15.70 -5.69
N PRO A 129 5.62 -16.16 -5.07
CA PRO A 129 5.55 -16.31 -3.62
C PRO A 129 6.74 -17.10 -3.09
N PRO A 130 7.21 -16.83 -1.85
CA PRO A 130 8.13 -17.75 -1.20
C PRO A 130 7.45 -19.12 -1.04
N PRO A 131 8.20 -20.24 -1.14
CA PRO A 131 7.63 -21.58 -0.98
C PRO A 131 7.00 -21.79 0.41
N SER A 132 7.54 -21.12 1.43
CA SER A 132 7.04 -21.10 2.81
C SER A 132 5.92 -20.07 3.06
N SER A 133 5.32 -19.51 2.02
CA SER A 133 4.21 -18.57 2.16
C SER A 133 3.07 -19.16 3.01
N SER A 134 2.42 -18.33 3.82
CA SER A 134 1.19 -18.76 4.48
C SER A 134 0.10 -18.99 3.43
N TRP A 135 -0.89 -19.82 3.75
CA TRP A 135 -2.08 -20.00 2.89
C TRP A 135 -2.75 -18.65 2.58
N ALA A 136 -2.92 -17.78 3.58
CA ALA A 136 -3.49 -16.44 3.42
C ALA A 136 -2.70 -15.56 2.44
N ARG A 137 -1.36 -15.67 2.45
CA ARG A 137 -0.51 -14.94 1.49
C ARG A 137 -0.71 -15.47 0.07
N ARG A 138 -0.74 -16.79 -0.12
CA ARG A 138 -1.00 -17.39 -1.44
C ARG A 138 -2.38 -17.03 -1.97
N GLU A 139 -3.39 -17.01 -1.10
CA GLU A 139 -4.74 -16.59 -1.47
C GLU A 139 -4.76 -15.11 -1.88
N ALA A 140 -4.11 -14.24 -1.11
CA ALA A 140 -3.99 -12.82 -1.44
C ALA A 140 -3.27 -12.57 -2.77
N GLU A 141 -2.21 -13.34 -3.06
CA GLU A 141 -1.46 -13.26 -4.32
C GLU A 141 -2.20 -13.94 -5.50
N GLY A 142 -3.03 -14.95 -5.23
CA GLY A 142 -3.90 -15.61 -6.21
C GLY A 142 -5.18 -14.85 -6.52
N ALA A 143 -5.53 -13.87 -5.68
CA ALA A 143 -6.72 -13.05 -5.84
C ALA A 143 -6.73 -12.38 -7.22
N VAL A 144 -7.92 -12.30 -7.83
CA VAL A 144 -8.12 -11.70 -9.16
C VAL A 144 -7.43 -10.34 -9.31
N PHE A 145 -7.49 -9.48 -8.28
CA PHE A 145 -6.84 -8.16 -8.31
C PHE A 145 -5.31 -8.23 -8.31
N ALA A 146 -4.72 -9.23 -7.63
CA ALA A 146 -3.28 -9.44 -7.66
C ALA A 146 -2.81 -9.97 -9.03
N ARG A 147 -3.68 -10.44 -9.91
CA ARG A 147 -3.29 -10.84 -11.27
C ARG A 147 -3.66 -9.81 -12.32
N ALA A 148 -4.73 -9.06 -12.09
CA ALA A 148 -5.25 -8.08 -13.03
C ALA A 148 -4.47 -6.76 -13.05
N PHE A 149 -3.91 -6.33 -11.91
CA PHE A 149 -3.26 -5.04 -11.78
C PHE A 149 -1.72 -5.14 -11.82
N PRO A 150 -1.04 -4.08 -12.28
CA PRO A 150 0.41 -4.02 -12.32
C PRO A 150 0.96 -3.83 -10.92
N VAL A 151 2.27 -3.98 -10.83
CA VAL A 151 3.08 -3.73 -9.65
C VAL A 151 4.18 -2.75 -10.03
N LEU A 152 4.83 -2.18 -9.02
CA LEU A 152 6.05 -1.43 -9.27
C LEU A 152 7.20 -2.35 -9.64
N THR A 153 7.95 -1.94 -10.67
CA THR A 153 9.22 -2.52 -11.07
C THR A 153 10.21 -2.51 -9.93
N ARG A 154 11.12 -3.48 -9.98
CA ARG A 154 12.16 -3.69 -8.98
C ARG A 154 13.52 -3.58 -9.63
N ASP A 155 14.53 -3.27 -8.84
CA ASP A 155 15.93 -3.32 -9.26
C ASP A 155 16.51 -4.73 -9.09
N ALA A 156 17.80 -4.89 -9.38
CA ALA A 156 18.49 -6.18 -9.27
C ALA A 156 18.58 -6.72 -7.83
N THR A 157 18.42 -5.85 -6.81
CA THR A 157 18.40 -6.26 -5.39
C THR A 157 17.03 -6.73 -4.93
N GLY A 158 16.02 -6.63 -5.81
CA GLY A 158 14.64 -6.89 -5.45
C GLY A 158 14.00 -5.74 -4.66
N THR A 159 14.55 -4.54 -4.73
CA THR A 159 13.99 -3.35 -4.10
C THR A 159 13.15 -2.58 -5.10
N CYS A 160 12.08 -1.93 -4.66
CA CYS A 160 11.27 -1.07 -5.53
C CYS A 160 12.12 0.05 -6.13
N ARG A 161 11.98 0.29 -7.45
CA ARG A 161 12.76 1.29 -8.18
C ARG A 161 12.55 2.74 -7.75
N PHE A 162 11.46 3.05 -7.04
CA PHE A 162 11.27 4.40 -6.48
C PHE A 162 12.08 4.65 -5.21
N LEU A 163 12.76 3.63 -4.67
CA LEU A 163 13.60 3.85 -3.52
C LEU A 163 14.95 4.44 -3.94
N THR A 164 15.29 5.60 -3.37
CA THR A 164 16.61 6.21 -3.55
C THR A 164 17.68 5.46 -2.74
N GLU A 165 18.95 5.77 -3.00
CA GLU A 165 20.08 5.22 -2.24
C GLU A 165 19.98 5.53 -0.74
N GLN A 166 19.39 6.68 -0.39
CA GLN A 166 19.14 7.11 1.00
C GLN A 166 17.87 6.50 1.59
N ARG A 167 17.28 5.47 0.96
CA ARG A 167 16.05 4.81 1.42
C ARG A 167 14.82 5.72 1.46
N LEU A 168 14.81 6.78 0.66
CA LEU A 168 13.65 7.66 0.51
C LEU A 168 12.81 7.22 -0.68
N CYS A 169 11.49 7.37 -0.59
CA CYS A 169 10.60 7.07 -1.70
C CYS A 169 10.52 8.28 -2.64
N GLY A 170 11.13 8.19 -3.81
CA GLY A 170 11.09 9.21 -4.86
C GLY A 170 9.70 9.44 -5.47
N ALA A 171 8.73 8.56 -5.20
CA ALA A 171 7.33 8.77 -5.61
C ALA A 171 6.55 9.68 -4.66
N TRP A 172 7.07 10.01 -3.47
CA TRP A 172 6.41 10.88 -2.51
C TRP A 172 6.09 12.27 -3.12
N PRO A 173 4.89 12.86 -2.90
CA PRO A 173 3.79 12.40 -2.04
C PRO A 173 2.78 11.43 -2.68
N SER A 174 3.09 10.97 -3.89
CA SER A 174 2.23 10.24 -4.82
C SER A 174 2.39 8.73 -4.76
N TRP A 175 2.95 8.23 -3.66
CA TRP A 175 3.21 6.81 -3.54
C TRP A 175 1.91 6.00 -3.63
N PRO A 176 1.99 4.70 -3.94
CA PRO A 176 0.80 3.87 -3.99
C PRO A 176 0.09 3.77 -2.64
N LEU A 177 -1.23 3.58 -2.65
CA LEU A 177 -2.03 3.36 -1.44
C LEU A 177 -1.53 2.18 -0.59
N SER A 178 -0.95 1.16 -1.23
CA SER A 178 -0.33 0.04 -0.50
C SER A 178 0.89 0.45 0.31
N CYS A 179 1.64 1.45 -0.14
CA CYS A 179 2.77 2.02 0.59
C CYS A 179 2.27 2.95 1.71
N ALA A 180 1.26 3.78 1.42
CA ALA A 180 0.69 4.73 2.36
C ALA A 180 0.17 4.09 3.65
N ARG A 181 -0.33 2.84 3.57
CA ARG A 181 -0.88 2.11 4.73
C ARG A 181 0.14 1.31 5.53
N TYR A 182 1.36 1.14 5.04
CA TYR A 182 2.37 0.33 5.73
C TYR A 182 2.78 0.97 7.06
N PRO A 183 2.96 0.20 8.16
CA PRO A 183 3.02 -1.27 8.24
C PRO A 183 1.70 -1.96 8.58
N TYR A 184 0.55 -1.32 8.43
CA TYR A 184 -0.72 -1.96 8.73
C TYR A 184 -1.26 -2.80 7.58
N ALA A 185 -1.80 -3.95 7.94
CA ALA A 185 -2.55 -4.85 7.09
C ALA A 185 -3.97 -5.06 7.64
N LEU A 186 -4.88 -5.44 6.76
CA LEU A 186 -6.28 -5.69 7.08
C LEU A 186 -6.56 -7.18 6.90
N ASP A 187 -7.05 -7.83 7.96
CA ASP A 187 -7.79 -9.07 7.85
C ASP A 187 -9.28 -8.71 7.70
N LEU A 188 -9.80 -8.97 6.50
CA LEU A 188 -11.18 -8.62 6.16
C LEU A 188 -12.20 -9.50 6.89
N GLN A 189 -11.87 -10.76 7.18
CA GLN A 189 -12.79 -11.71 7.79
C GLN A 189 -13.03 -11.37 9.25
N SER A 190 -11.95 -11.11 9.99
CA SER A 190 -12.02 -10.71 11.40
C SER A 190 -12.23 -9.20 11.60
N ARG A 191 -12.15 -8.40 10.52
CA ARG A 191 -12.17 -6.93 10.55
C ARG A 191 -11.10 -6.35 11.48
N VAL A 192 -9.92 -6.98 11.49
CA VAL A 192 -8.78 -6.59 12.31
C VAL A 192 -7.74 -5.88 11.45
N VAL A 193 -7.32 -4.69 11.88
CA VAL A 193 -6.10 -4.05 11.41
C VAL A 193 -4.94 -4.53 12.27
N PHE A 194 -3.93 -5.13 11.66
CA PHE A 194 -2.78 -5.69 12.37
C PHE A 194 -1.46 -5.22 11.78
N TYR A 195 -0.42 -5.32 12.59
CA TYR A 195 0.94 -4.92 12.21
C TYR A 195 1.61 -5.99 11.33
N ALA A 196 2.10 -5.61 10.17
CA ALA A 196 2.74 -6.53 9.23
C ALA A 196 4.10 -7.01 9.76
N LYS A 197 4.37 -8.31 9.64
CA LYS A 197 5.58 -8.98 10.17
C LYS A 197 6.93 -8.50 9.60
N GLY A 198 6.92 -7.58 8.63
CA GLY A 198 8.12 -7.08 7.94
C GLY A 198 8.66 -5.75 8.47
N CYS A 199 7.98 -5.10 9.41
CA CYS A 199 8.44 -3.84 9.98
C CYS A 199 9.03 -4.10 11.37
N GLN A 200 10.30 -3.73 11.60
CA GLN A 200 10.90 -3.82 12.93
C GLN A 200 10.89 -2.46 13.66
N SER A 201 10.48 -1.38 12.98
CA SER A 201 10.44 -0.04 13.55
C SER A 201 9.21 0.16 14.43
N THR A 202 9.40 -0.01 15.74
CA THR A 202 8.35 0.17 16.75
C THR A 202 8.85 1.04 17.89
N ARG A 203 8.08 2.04 18.32
CA ARG A 203 8.36 2.84 19.54
C ARG A 203 7.18 2.83 20.51
N GLN A 204 7.46 2.92 21.81
CA GLN A 204 6.41 2.95 22.85
C GLN A 204 5.56 4.21 22.84
N ALA A 205 4.22 4.03 22.93
CA ALA A 205 3.21 5.09 23.07
C ALA A 205 1.96 4.52 23.78
N THR A 206 1.24 5.33 24.57
CA THR A 206 0.02 4.87 25.26
C THR A 206 -1.22 4.93 24.35
N TYR A 207 -2.33 4.29 24.75
CA TYR A 207 -3.54 4.13 23.92
C TYR A 207 -4.32 5.44 23.72
N ASP A 208 -4.47 6.24 24.78
CA ASP A 208 -5.09 7.57 24.70
C ASP A 208 -4.20 8.57 23.93
N GLU A 209 -2.92 8.24 23.78
CA GLU A 209 -1.94 8.97 22.98
C GLU A 209 -1.78 8.41 21.56
N ALA A 210 -2.62 7.44 21.12
CA ALA A 210 -2.52 6.85 19.79
C ALA A 210 -2.38 7.99 18.75
N PRO A 211 -1.15 8.20 18.21
CA PRO A 211 -0.85 9.48 17.58
C PRO A 211 -1.76 9.70 16.38
N ALA A 212 -1.97 10.96 15.97
CA ALA A 212 -2.64 11.27 14.71
C ALA A 212 -2.11 10.41 13.53
N ARG A 213 -0.83 10.02 13.59
CA ARG A 213 -0.17 9.08 12.70
C ARG A 213 -0.79 7.67 12.66
N VAL A 214 -1.16 7.07 13.80
CA VAL A 214 -1.82 5.75 13.81
C VAL A 214 -3.20 5.84 13.17
N ARG A 215 -3.97 6.90 13.47
CA ARG A 215 -5.27 7.15 12.82
C ARG A 215 -5.11 7.30 11.31
N ALA A 216 -4.16 8.12 10.86
CA ALA A 216 -3.87 8.31 9.44
C ALA A 216 -3.50 7.00 8.72
N LEU A 217 -2.76 6.11 9.39
CA LEU A 217 -2.42 4.80 8.82
C LEU A 217 -3.63 3.85 8.76
N VAL A 218 -4.49 3.85 9.78
CA VAL A 218 -5.75 3.09 9.75
C VAL A 218 -6.66 3.62 8.64
N ASP A 219 -6.77 4.93 8.48
CA ASP A 219 -7.51 5.56 7.39
C ASP A 219 -6.93 5.16 6.03
N ALA A 220 -5.60 5.10 5.90
CA ALA A 220 -4.94 4.61 4.68
C ALA A 220 -5.23 3.13 4.40
N VAL A 221 -5.35 2.27 5.43
CA VAL A 221 -5.79 0.88 5.27
C VAL A 221 -7.21 0.82 4.73
N VAL A 222 -8.12 1.59 5.32
CA VAL A 222 -9.54 1.68 4.91
C VAL A 222 -9.65 2.19 3.48
N GLU A 223 -8.93 3.27 3.14
CA GLU A 223 -8.94 3.84 1.80
C GLU A 223 -8.35 2.87 0.77
N SER A 224 -7.28 2.13 1.10
CA SER A 224 -6.71 1.11 0.21
C SER A 224 -7.71 -0.02 -0.09
N TYR A 225 -8.47 -0.45 0.91
CA TYR A 225 -9.54 -1.43 0.72
C TYR A 225 -10.72 -0.84 -0.07
N ASN A 226 -11.18 0.36 0.26
CA ASN A 226 -12.29 1.00 -0.42
C ASN A 226 -11.95 1.31 -1.88
N ALA A 227 -10.70 1.69 -2.19
CA ALA A 227 -10.21 1.85 -3.55
C ALA A 227 -10.35 0.55 -4.36
N ARG A 228 -10.04 -0.62 -3.77
CA ARG A 228 -10.30 -1.91 -4.43
C ARG A 228 -11.79 -2.09 -4.78
N VAL A 229 -12.70 -1.73 -3.88
CA VAL A 229 -14.15 -1.79 -4.17
C VAL A 229 -14.52 -0.86 -5.33
N ARG A 230 -13.99 0.37 -5.35
CA ARG A 230 -14.18 1.32 -6.45
C ARG A 230 -13.67 0.74 -7.76
N ASP A 231 -12.48 0.15 -7.77
CA ASP A 231 -11.89 -0.48 -8.95
C ASP A 231 -12.81 -1.57 -9.52
N VAL A 232 -13.36 -2.45 -8.67
CA VAL A 232 -14.28 -3.52 -9.11
C VAL A 232 -15.48 -2.93 -9.84
N VAL A 233 -16.09 -1.91 -9.25
CA VAL A 233 -17.31 -1.30 -9.78
C VAL A 233 -17.00 -0.56 -11.08
N LEU A 234 -15.95 0.26 -11.10
CA LEU A 234 -15.53 0.99 -12.30
C LEU A 234 -15.18 0.05 -13.46
N LEU A 235 -14.44 -1.02 -13.20
CA LEU A 235 -14.11 -2.02 -14.22
C LEU A 235 -15.35 -2.80 -14.71
N ALA A 236 -16.42 -2.85 -13.93
CA ALA A 236 -17.65 -3.52 -14.36
C ALA A 236 -18.58 -2.61 -15.17
N VAL A 237 -18.66 -1.31 -14.86
CA VAL A 237 -19.67 -0.41 -15.46
C VAL A 237 -19.10 0.73 -16.31
N ALA A 238 -17.80 1.04 -16.15
CA ALA A 238 -17.18 2.24 -16.74
C ALA A 238 -16.03 1.92 -17.71
N ARG A 239 -15.94 0.69 -18.23
CA ARG A 239 -14.82 0.25 -19.11
C ARG A 239 -14.53 1.19 -20.29
N PRO A 240 -15.53 1.65 -21.08
CA PRO A 240 -15.25 2.56 -22.19
C PRO A 240 -14.55 3.84 -21.73
N ARG A 241 -15.01 4.43 -20.61
CA ARG A 241 -14.41 5.64 -20.04
C ARG A 241 -13.03 5.38 -19.45
N LEU A 242 -12.81 4.25 -18.79
CA LEU A 242 -11.48 3.85 -18.34
C LEU A 242 -10.49 3.65 -19.51
N ARG A 243 -10.97 3.22 -20.68
CA ARG A 243 -10.16 3.13 -21.91
C ARG A 243 -9.78 4.52 -22.42
N GLU A 244 -10.73 5.45 -22.45
CA GLU A 244 -10.49 6.84 -22.85
C GLU A 244 -9.47 7.53 -21.93
N LEU A 245 -9.45 7.18 -20.64
CA LEU A 245 -8.43 7.65 -19.68
C LEU A 245 -7.07 6.94 -19.82
N GLY A 246 -6.91 5.98 -20.74
CA GLY A 246 -5.69 5.19 -20.88
C GLY A 246 -5.43 4.22 -19.72
N LEU A 247 -6.39 3.99 -18.82
CA LEU A 247 -6.15 3.15 -17.63
C LEU A 247 -6.32 1.66 -17.90
N LEU A 248 -7.08 1.27 -18.93
CA LEU A 248 -7.29 -0.16 -19.24
C LEU A 248 -6.09 -0.87 -19.85
N GLU A 249 -5.15 -0.14 -20.47
CA GLU A 249 -3.89 -0.77 -20.94
C GLU A 249 -3.07 -1.34 -19.77
N TRP A 250 -3.28 -0.81 -18.57
CA TRP A 250 -2.68 -1.23 -17.32
C TRP A 250 -3.56 -2.19 -16.54
N VAL A 251 -4.52 -2.87 -17.17
CA VAL A 251 -5.33 -3.89 -16.51
C VAL A 251 -5.42 -5.12 -17.40
N ARG A 252 -5.04 -6.29 -16.87
CA ARG A 252 -5.23 -7.59 -17.54
C ARG A 252 -6.71 -8.01 -17.44
N GLU A 253 -7.51 -7.54 -18.38
CA GLU A 253 -8.97 -7.68 -18.36
C GLU A 253 -9.42 -9.16 -18.40
N ASP A 254 -8.63 -10.02 -19.04
CA ASP A 254 -8.82 -11.47 -19.11
C ASP A 254 -8.79 -12.13 -17.72
N GLN A 255 -8.08 -11.55 -16.75
CA GLN A 255 -7.98 -12.09 -15.39
C GLN A 255 -9.19 -11.75 -14.51
N LEU A 256 -9.99 -10.74 -14.89
CA LEU A 256 -11.07 -10.22 -14.05
C LEU A 256 -12.29 -11.14 -14.01
N GLY A 257 -12.59 -11.79 -15.15
CA GLY A 257 -13.72 -12.71 -15.30
C GLY A 257 -15.08 -12.05 -15.08
N PHE A 258 -15.24 -10.82 -15.57
CA PHE A 258 -16.52 -10.10 -15.62
C PHE A 258 -17.40 -10.62 -16.76
#